data_AF-A0A7Y4U403-F1
#
_entry.id   AF-A0A7Y4U403-F1
#
_cell.length_a   1.000
_cell.length_b   1.000
_cell.length_c   1.000
_cell.angle_alpha   90.00
_cell.angle_beta   90.00
_cell.angle_gamma   90.00
#
_symmetry.space_group_name_H-M   'P 1'
#
loop_
_entity.id
_entity.type
_entity.pdbx_description
1 polymer ?
#
loop_
_entity_poly.entity_id
_entity_poly.type
_entity_poly.pdbx_seq_one_letter_code
_entity_poly.pdbx_strand_id
1 'polypeptide(L)'
;MSWKKIGLYYLFAAVFGAYFFLFEWRPPKKLGLAEPGPTAQESQFLAIARDDIHGLILKRPNLALTFRRDGQRWTAVDPAGLEVPSDLLTSLVENLTPTKQIVIIAKEPKDFTPFGLNPPNTSVVVQDKTGKDVATVSLGGTNPTSSSVYARIEPSPQVYLLGQSVSYYAQLVFEKLNGKSEPVANSQ
;
A
#
# COMPACT_ATOMS: atom_id res chain seq x y z
N MET A 1 43.78 -1.97 -44.13
CA MET A 1 43.26 -2.13 -42.76
C MET A 1 44.12 -3.13 -42.02
N SER A 2 44.87 -2.70 -41.00
CA SER A 2 45.81 -3.59 -40.30
C SER A 2 45.06 -4.46 -39.29
N TRP A 3 44.94 -5.76 -39.55
CA TRP A 3 44.32 -6.75 -38.66
C TRP A 3 44.90 -6.75 -37.24
N LYS A 4 46.12 -6.22 -37.08
CA LYS A 4 46.75 -5.98 -35.78
C LYS A 4 45.95 -4.98 -34.91
N LYS A 5 45.33 -3.97 -35.53
CA LYS A 5 44.49 -3.00 -34.81
C LYS A 5 43.15 -3.61 -34.38
N ILE A 6 42.58 -4.48 -35.21
CA ILE A 6 41.34 -5.21 -34.89
C ILE A 6 41.57 -6.16 -33.71
N GLY A 7 42.68 -6.90 -33.70
CA GLY A 7 43.06 -7.73 -32.55
C GLY A 7 43.20 -6.92 -31.26
N LEU A 8 43.75 -5.71 -31.33
CA LEU A 8 43.88 -4.82 -30.18
C LEU A 8 42.51 -4.36 -29.63
N TYR A 9 41.55 -4.03 -30.49
CA TYR A 9 40.21 -3.65 -30.05
C TYR A 9 39.46 -4.80 -29.38
N TYR A 10 39.57 -6.02 -29.92
CA TYR A 10 38.97 -7.20 -29.27
C TYR A 10 39.60 -7.50 -27.92
N LEU A 11 40.92 -7.28 -27.78
CA LEU A 11 41.60 -7.42 -26.50
C LEU A 11 41.08 -6.40 -25.47
N PHE A 12 40.93 -5.13 -25.87
CA PHE A 12 40.34 -4.10 -25.00
C PHE A 12 38.88 -4.40 -24.65
N ALA A 13 38.07 -4.86 -25.61
CA ALA A 13 36.68 -5.23 -25.38
C ALA A 13 36.56 -6.43 -24.42
N ALA A 14 37.45 -7.43 -24.52
CA ALA A 14 37.48 -8.56 -23.60
C ALA A 14 37.90 -8.15 -22.18
N VAL A 15 38.87 -7.23 -22.05
CA VAL A 15 39.29 -6.68 -20.75
C VAL A 15 38.17 -5.85 -20.12
N PHE A 16 37.51 -4.98 -20.88
CA PHE A 16 36.36 -4.21 -20.40
C PHE A 16 35.16 -5.10 -20.07
N GLY A 17 34.89 -6.12 -20.88
CA GLY A 17 33.85 -7.11 -20.62
C GLY A 17 34.13 -7.89 -19.34
N ALA A 18 35.36 -8.38 -19.15
CA ALA A 18 35.78 -9.04 -17.92
C ALA A 18 35.74 -8.11 -16.71
N TYR A 19 36.13 -6.84 -16.87
CA TYR A 19 36.02 -5.83 -15.83
C TYR A 19 34.57 -5.58 -15.42
N PHE A 20 33.66 -5.31 -16.35
CA PHE A 20 32.23 -5.16 -16.08
C PHE A 20 31.63 -6.42 -15.45
N PHE A 21 32.02 -7.59 -15.91
CA PHE A 21 31.52 -8.85 -15.35
C PHE A 21 32.01 -9.08 -13.92
N LEU A 22 33.26 -8.72 -13.62
CA LEU A 22 33.86 -8.86 -12.29
C LEU A 22 33.42 -7.75 -11.31
N PHE A 23 33.08 -6.57 -11.80
CA PHE A 23 32.80 -5.38 -11.00
C PHE A 23 31.31 -5.01 -10.93
N GLU A 24 30.57 -5.05 -12.06
CA GLU A 24 29.13 -4.76 -12.13
C GLU A 24 28.23 -6.00 -11.92
N TRP A 25 28.75 -7.23 -12.06
CA TRP A 25 27.96 -8.47 -11.92
C TRP A 25 28.25 -9.29 -10.66
N ARG A 26 28.81 -8.64 -9.63
CA ARG A 26 28.64 -9.12 -8.27
C ARG A 26 27.28 -8.60 -7.77
N PRO A 27 26.19 -9.40 -7.77
CA PRO A 27 25.05 -9.04 -6.96
C PRO A 27 25.59 -8.77 -5.55
N PRO A 28 25.18 -7.68 -4.87
CA PRO A 28 25.66 -7.40 -3.53
C PRO A 28 25.46 -8.68 -2.72
N LYS A 29 26.57 -9.32 -2.35
CA LYS A 29 26.57 -10.49 -1.50
C LYS A 29 25.87 -9.99 -0.25
N LYS A 30 24.65 -10.47 0.02
CA LYS A 30 23.95 -10.19 1.27
C LYS A 30 24.83 -10.78 2.36
N LEU A 31 25.79 -9.99 2.80
CA LEU A 31 26.60 -10.23 3.98
C LEU A 31 25.56 -10.38 5.07
N GLY A 32 25.51 -11.55 5.71
CA GLY A 32 24.44 -12.01 6.61
C GLY A 32 24.33 -11.21 7.92
N LEU A 33 24.33 -9.89 7.83
CA LEU A 33 23.82 -8.96 8.80
C LEU A 33 22.36 -8.76 8.41
N ALA A 34 21.47 -9.46 9.11
CA ALA A 34 20.03 -9.35 8.92
C ALA A 34 19.58 -7.93 9.32
N GLU A 35 19.77 -6.97 8.43
CA GLU A 35 18.99 -5.74 8.46
C GLU A 35 17.54 -6.14 8.15
N PRO A 36 16.54 -5.71 8.95
CA PRO A 36 15.13 -5.91 8.62
C PRO A 36 14.78 -5.00 7.43
N GLY A 37 15.30 -5.32 6.25
CA GLY A 37 14.96 -4.68 5.00
C GLY A 37 13.57 -5.13 4.52
N PRO A 38 12.97 -4.36 3.60
CA PRO A 38 11.65 -4.65 3.06
C PRO A 38 11.55 -6.08 2.55
N THR A 39 10.78 -6.92 3.24
CA THR A 39 10.54 -8.30 2.81
C THR A 39 9.25 -8.31 2.03
N ALA A 40 9.33 -8.75 0.78
CA ALA A 40 8.20 -8.78 -0.11
C ALA A 40 7.65 -10.22 -0.13
N GLN A 41 6.42 -10.42 0.35
CA GLN A 41 5.76 -11.74 0.49
C GLN A 41 4.51 -11.81 -0.39
N GLU A 42 4.09 -13.01 -0.80
CA GLU A 42 2.76 -13.22 -1.40
C GLU A 42 1.69 -12.59 -0.51
N SER A 43 0.80 -11.78 -1.10
CA SER A 43 -0.15 -11.01 -0.34
C SER A 43 -1.18 -11.90 0.33
N GLN A 44 -1.01 -12.06 1.63
CA GLN A 44 -2.03 -12.45 2.58
C GLN A 44 -2.31 -11.27 3.53
N PHE A 45 -2.34 -10.05 2.99
CA PHE A 45 -2.52 -8.85 3.82
C PHE A 45 -3.85 -8.89 4.56
N LEU A 46 -4.92 -9.27 3.87
CA LEU A 46 -6.22 -9.58 4.45
C LEU A 46 -6.48 -11.08 4.30
N ALA A 47 -6.87 -11.73 5.39
CA ALA A 47 -7.20 -13.16 5.41
C ALA A 47 -8.62 -13.46 4.86
N ILE A 48 -9.35 -12.44 4.40
CA ILE A 48 -10.68 -12.54 3.82
C ILE A 48 -10.61 -12.28 2.31
N ALA A 49 -11.37 -13.05 1.52
CA ALA A 49 -11.49 -12.80 0.09
C ALA A 49 -12.24 -11.50 -0.17
N ARG A 50 -11.89 -10.80 -1.25
CA ARG A 50 -12.57 -9.57 -1.69
C ARG A 50 -14.09 -9.75 -1.78
N ASP A 51 -14.53 -10.89 -2.27
CA ASP A 51 -15.94 -11.20 -2.47
C ASP A 51 -16.68 -11.54 -1.18
N ASP A 52 -15.97 -11.75 -0.07
CA ASP A 52 -16.57 -11.98 1.24
C ASP A 52 -16.64 -10.70 2.10
N ILE A 53 -16.11 -9.58 1.59
CA ILE A 53 -16.17 -8.27 2.25
C ILE A 53 -17.53 -7.62 1.98
N HIS A 54 -18.36 -7.51 3.02
CA HIS A 54 -19.72 -6.98 2.91
C HIS A 54 -19.97 -5.73 3.76
N GLY A 55 -19.07 -5.37 4.67
CA GLY A 55 -19.16 -4.13 5.41
C GLY A 55 -17.82 -3.42 5.47
N LEU A 56 -17.88 -2.09 5.46
CA LEU A 56 -16.72 -1.22 5.61
C LEU A 56 -17.07 -0.13 6.60
N ILE A 57 -16.22 0.06 7.61
CA ILE A 57 -16.31 1.21 8.52
C ILE A 57 -15.04 2.02 8.36
N LEU A 58 -15.16 3.19 7.74
CA LEU A 58 -14.05 4.13 7.61
C LEU A 58 -14.09 5.08 8.80
N LYS A 59 -13.00 5.14 9.55
CA LYS A 59 -12.85 5.96 10.77
C LYS A 59 -11.75 6.99 10.58
N ARG A 60 -12.02 8.22 11.00
CA ARG A 60 -11.08 9.32 11.27
C ARG A 60 -11.29 9.77 12.73
N PRO A 61 -10.37 10.54 13.33
CA PRO A 61 -10.43 10.89 14.75
C PRO A 61 -11.81 11.40 15.24
N ASN A 62 -12.54 12.15 14.41
CA ASN A 62 -13.83 12.76 14.78
C ASN A 62 -15.00 12.31 13.89
N LEU A 63 -14.83 11.27 13.07
CA LEU A 63 -15.82 10.89 12.07
C LEU A 63 -15.74 9.40 11.74
N ALA A 64 -16.89 8.74 11.68
CA ALA A 64 -17.01 7.38 11.19
C ALA A 64 -18.07 7.31 10.10
N LEU A 65 -17.80 6.54 9.05
CA LEU A 65 -18.71 6.27 7.96
C LEU A 65 -18.86 4.75 7.84
N THR A 66 -20.09 4.26 7.88
CA THR A 66 -20.41 2.84 7.79
C THR A 66 -21.08 2.55 6.46
N PHE A 67 -20.57 1.56 5.75
CA PHE A 67 -21.08 1.12 4.46
C PHE A 67 -21.38 -0.37 4.49
N ARG A 68 -22.40 -0.78 3.73
CA ARG A 68 -22.77 -2.18 3.55
C ARG A 68 -22.96 -2.50 2.08
N ARG A 69 -22.56 -3.70 1.69
CA ARG A 69 -22.70 -4.21 0.33
C ARG A 69 -23.90 -5.16 0.26
N ASP A 70 -24.82 -4.83 -0.63
CA ASP A 70 -25.93 -5.69 -1.03
C ASP A 70 -25.78 -6.08 -2.51
N GLY A 71 -25.55 -7.37 -2.77
CA GLY A 71 -25.11 -7.86 -4.08
C GLY A 71 -23.82 -7.17 -4.54
N GLN A 72 -23.92 -6.34 -5.57
CA GLN A 72 -22.81 -5.59 -6.17
C GLN A 72 -22.79 -4.10 -5.77
N ARG A 73 -23.77 -3.65 -4.98
CA ARG A 73 -23.94 -2.24 -4.67
C ARG A 73 -23.57 -1.95 -3.22
N TRP A 74 -22.71 -0.96 -3.02
CA TRP A 74 -22.43 -0.38 -1.72
C TRP A 74 -23.40 0.74 -1.39
N THR A 75 -23.84 0.79 -0.13
CA THR A 75 -24.69 1.85 0.41
C THR A 75 -24.15 2.33 1.76
N ALA A 76 -24.30 3.63 2.03
CA ALA A 76 -24.02 4.16 3.36
C ALA A 76 -25.16 3.76 4.32
N VAL A 77 -24.78 3.17 5.44
CA VAL A 77 -25.68 2.88 6.56
C VAL A 77 -25.68 4.03 7.55
N ASP A 78 -24.50 4.62 7.79
CA ASP A 78 -24.31 5.74 8.71
C ASP A 78 -23.21 6.68 8.20
N PRO A 79 -23.47 8.00 8.05
CA PRO A 79 -24.77 8.66 8.24
C PRO A 79 -25.77 8.26 7.15
N ALA A 80 -27.02 8.06 7.56
CA ALA A 80 -28.10 7.73 6.64
C ALA A 80 -28.29 8.84 5.60
N GLY A 81 -28.48 8.46 4.34
CA GLY A 81 -28.65 9.40 3.22
C GLY A 81 -27.36 9.94 2.62
N LEU A 82 -26.18 9.56 3.12
CA LEU A 82 -24.92 9.85 2.44
C LEU A 82 -24.81 9.05 1.15
N GLU A 83 -24.70 9.75 0.02
CA GLU A 83 -24.50 9.12 -1.29
C GLU A 83 -23.01 9.05 -1.64
N VAL A 84 -22.45 7.86 -1.54
CA VAL A 84 -21.10 7.53 -2.03
C VAL A 84 -21.24 6.62 -3.25
N PRO A 85 -20.57 6.92 -4.39
CA PRO A 85 -20.57 6.03 -5.54
C PRO A 85 -20.07 4.64 -5.19
N SER A 86 -20.84 3.60 -5.57
CA SER A 86 -20.47 2.20 -5.28
C SER A 86 -19.11 1.81 -5.84
N ASP A 87 -18.75 2.35 -7.00
CA ASP A 87 -17.47 2.08 -7.67
C ASP A 87 -16.28 2.61 -6.86
N LEU A 88 -16.46 3.68 -6.10
CA LEU A 88 -15.44 4.25 -5.22
C LEU A 88 -15.11 3.29 -4.07
N LEU A 89 -16.16 2.76 -3.42
CA LEU A 89 -16.02 1.81 -2.32
C LEU A 89 -15.49 0.47 -2.83
N THR A 90 -15.94 0.03 -3.99
CA THR A 90 -15.40 -1.15 -4.68
C THR A 90 -13.90 -0.98 -4.89
N SER A 91 -13.48 0.13 -5.53
CA SER A 91 -12.06 0.44 -5.77
C SER A 91 -11.24 0.47 -4.48
N LEU A 92 -11.79 1.00 -3.38
CA LEU A 92 -11.12 0.98 -2.08
C LEU A 92 -10.87 -0.45 -1.60
N VAL A 93 -11.87 -1.33 -1.66
CA VAL A 93 -11.72 -2.75 -1.29
C VAL A 93 -10.70 -3.44 -2.18
N GLU A 94 -10.69 -3.16 -3.48
CA GLU A 94 -9.74 -3.76 -4.41
C GLU A 94 -8.29 -3.41 -4.05
N ASN A 95 -8.04 -2.15 -3.69
CA ASN A 95 -6.72 -1.68 -3.31
C ASN A 95 -6.30 -2.12 -1.90
N LEU A 96 -7.26 -2.36 -0.99
CA LEU A 96 -7.01 -2.95 0.33
C LEU A 96 -6.74 -4.45 0.27
N THR A 97 -7.13 -5.13 -0.81
CA THR A 97 -6.89 -6.57 -1.04
C THR A 97 -5.88 -6.77 -2.16
N PRO A 98 -4.60 -6.39 -1.98
CA PRO A 98 -3.61 -6.55 -3.04
C PRO A 98 -3.47 -8.03 -3.38
N THR A 99 -3.54 -8.38 -4.67
CA THR A 99 -3.46 -9.78 -5.12
C THR A 99 -2.02 -10.23 -5.37
N LYS A 100 -1.06 -9.29 -5.40
CA LYS A 100 0.35 -9.53 -5.74
C LYS A 100 1.22 -9.57 -4.48
N GLN A 101 2.46 -9.11 -4.57
CA GLN A 101 3.38 -9.08 -3.45
C GLN A 101 3.09 -7.86 -2.57
N ILE A 102 3.13 -8.04 -1.24
CA ILE A 102 3.09 -6.94 -0.28
C ILE A 102 4.46 -6.77 0.37
N VAL A 103 4.87 -5.51 0.57
CA VAL A 103 6.16 -5.17 1.17
C VAL A 103 5.98 -4.88 2.66
N ILE A 104 6.70 -5.60 3.50
CA ILE A 104 6.78 -5.36 4.95
C ILE A 104 8.01 -4.50 5.23
N ILE A 105 7.84 -3.26 5.69
CA ILE A 105 8.94 -2.32 5.96
C ILE A 105 9.48 -2.42 7.38
N ALA A 106 8.65 -2.85 8.34
CA ALA A 106 9.04 -3.11 9.71
C ALA A 106 8.22 -4.27 10.27
N LYS A 107 8.87 -5.25 10.90
CA LYS A 107 8.16 -6.41 11.45
C LYS A 107 7.56 -6.14 12.83
N GLU A 108 8.37 -5.54 13.70
CA GLU A 108 8.02 -5.25 15.09
C GLU A 108 8.63 -3.90 15.50
N PRO A 109 8.17 -2.78 14.93
CA PRO A 109 8.68 -1.48 15.32
C PRO A 109 8.30 -1.19 16.78
N LYS A 110 9.24 -0.60 17.53
CA LYS A 110 8.98 -0.14 18.90
C LYS A 110 8.10 1.11 18.94
N ASP A 111 8.06 1.87 17.85
CA ASP A 111 7.30 3.10 17.70
C ASP A 111 6.64 3.16 16.32
N PHE A 112 5.34 3.49 16.32
CA PHE A 112 4.51 3.62 15.12
C PHE A 112 4.38 5.08 14.64
N THR A 113 4.85 6.04 15.43
CA THR A 113 4.81 7.49 15.14
C THR A 113 5.51 7.86 13.83
N PRO A 114 6.72 7.33 13.50
CA PRO A 114 7.40 7.67 12.24
C PRO A 114 6.61 7.26 10.98
N PHE A 115 5.70 6.30 11.13
CA PHE A 115 4.84 5.82 10.05
C PHE A 115 3.49 6.55 10.02
N GLY A 116 3.21 7.45 10.97
CA GLY A 116 1.89 8.07 11.15
C GLY A 116 0.81 7.08 11.58
N LEU A 117 1.20 5.99 12.27
CA LEU A 117 0.30 4.93 12.71
C LEU A 117 0.00 4.99 14.22
N ASN A 118 0.42 6.06 14.90
CA ASN A 118 0.10 6.34 16.30
C ASN A 118 0.01 7.86 16.55
N PRO A 119 -1.20 8.45 16.54
CA PRO A 119 -2.46 7.85 16.09
C PRO A 119 -2.52 7.72 14.55
N PRO A 120 -3.26 6.75 13.99
CA PRO A 120 -3.51 6.69 12.56
C PRO A 120 -4.51 7.78 12.12
N ASN A 121 -4.27 8.39 10.95
CA ASN A 121 -5.17 9.40 10.39
C ASN A 121 -6.47 8.78 9.86
N THR A 122 -6.43 7.55 9.39
CA THR A 122 -7.60 6.83 8.88
C THR A 122 -7.48 5.35 9.22
N SER A 123 -8.56 4.75 9.68
CA SER A 123 -8.65 3.30 9.89
C SER A 123 -9.85 2.76 9.12
N VAL A 124 -9.68 1.61 8.47
CA VAL A 124 -10.71 0.91 7.72
C VAL A 124 -10.98 -0.42 8.39
N VAL A 125 -12.18 -0.57 8.96
CA VAL A 125 -12.65 -1.84 9.50
C VAL A 125 -13.36 -2.59 8.38
N VAL A 126 -12.97 -3.83 8.17
CA VAL A 126 -13.55 -4.74 7.19
C VAL A 126 -14.47 -5.71 7.93
N GLN A 127 -15.68 -5.90 7.41
CA GLN A 127 -16.67 -6.80 7.97
C GLN A 127 -17.12 -7.85 6.95
N ASP A 128 -17.40 -9.05 7.45
CA ASP A 128 -17.98 -10.13 6.65
C ASP A 128 -19.49 -9.94 6.42
N LYS A 129 -20.12 -10.88 5.70
CA LYS A 129 -21.58 -10.89 5.43
C LYS A 129 -22.46 -10.85 6.70
N THR A 130 -21.96 -11.36 7.81
CA THR A 130 -22.68 -11.37 9.11
C THR A 130 -22.58 -10.03 9.83
N GLY A 131 -21.69 -9.13 9.37
CA GLY A 131 -21.38 -7.87 10.03
C GLY A 131 -20.32 -8.00 11.12
N LYS A 132 -19.59 -9.12 11.17
CA LYS A 132 -18.49 -9.32 12.12
C LYS A 132 -17.23 -8.63 11.60
N ASP A 133 -16.56 -7.88 12.47
CA ASP A 133 -15.24 -7.30 12.20
C ASP A 133 -14.22 -8.43 11.98
N VAL A 134 -13.62 -8.48 10.80
CA VAL A 134 -12.60 -9.48 10.43
C VAL A 134 -11.19 -8.92 10.42
N ALA A 135 -11.05 -7.62 10.16
CA ALA A 135 -9.77 -6.93 10.15
C ALA A 135 -9.95 -5.43 10.36
N THR A 136 -8.99 -4.81 11.02
CA THR A 136 -8.84 -3.35 11.07
C THR A 136 -7.53 -2.97 10.40
N VAL A 137 -7.62 -2.19 9.32
CA VAL A 137 -6.48 -1.66 8.59
C VAL A 137 -6.28 -0.20 8.95
N SER A 138 -5.22 0.11 9.67
CA SER A 138 -4.82 1.48 10.01
C SER A 138 -3.89 2.02 8.93
N LEU A 139 -4.20 3.21 8.42
CA LEU A 139 -3.45 3.92 7.37
C LEU A 139 -2.72 5.12 7.99
N GLY A 140 -1.43 5.20 7.70
CA GLY A 140 -0.54 6.24 8.19
C GLY A 140 -0.11 7.22 7.10
N GLY A 141 1.12 7.70 7.23
CA GLY A 141 1.73 8.64 6.29
C GLY A 141 2.13 7.99 4.96
N THR A 142 2.50 8.84 4.00
CA THR A 142 3.10 8.40 2.73
C THR A 142 4.58 8.08 2.91
N ASN A 143 5.09 7.14 2.11
CA ASN A 143 6.52 6.91 2.03
C ASN A 143 7.26 8.13 1.40
N PRO A 144 8.60 8.22 1.51
CA PRO A 144 9.36 9.37 0.99
C PRO A 144 9.22 9.62 -0.52
N THR A 145 8.91 8.56 -1.29
CA THR A 145 8.68 8.65 -2.74
C THR A 145 7.23 9.00 -3.10
N SER A 146 6.36 9.17 -2.10
CA SER A 146 4.91 9.37 -2.22
C SER A 146 4.14 8.27 -2.97
N SER A 147 4.78 7.18 -3.39
CA SER A 147 4.19 6.09 -4.17
C SER A 147 3.34 5.12 -3.34
N SER A 148 3.49 5.12 -2.02
CA SER A 148 2.84 4.16 -1.12
C SER A 148 2.50 4.81 0.21
N VAL A 149 1.56 4.21 0.93
CA VAL A 149 1.18 4.58 2.30
C VAL A 149 1.58 3.48 3.26
N TYR A 150 2.00 3.87 4.46
CA TYR A 150 2.20 2.94 5.54
C TYR A 150 0.85 2.41 6.02
N ALA A 151 0.76 1.09 6.18
CA ALA A 151 -0.44 0.44 6.66
C ALA A 151 -0.09 -0.60 7.73
N ARG A 152 -1.04 -0.85 8.62
CA ARG A 152 -0.97 -1.91 9.62
C ARG A 152 -2.30 -2.62 9.69
N ILE A 153 -2.27 -3.95 9.69
CA ILE A 153 -3.46 -4.76 9.99
C ILE A 153 -3.39 -5.21 11.45
N GLU A 154 -4.38 -4.82 12.25
CA GLU A 154 -4.46 -5.22 13.64
C GLU A 154 -4.93 -6.69 13.78
N PRO A 155 -4.40 -7.46 14.74
CA PRO A 155 -3.47 -7.05 15.81
C PRO A 155 -1.98 -7.12 15.45
N SER A 156 -1.62 -7.46 14.20
CA SER A 156 -0.21 -7.63 13.79
C SER A 156 0.63 -6.38 14.06
N PRO A 157 1.86 -6.51 14.58
CA PRO A 157 2.76 -5.38 14.77
C PRO A 157 3.43 -4.93 13.45
N GLN A 158 3.28 -5.71 12.38
CA GLN A 158 3.95 -5.44 11.11
C GLN A 158 3.42 -4.18 10.44
N VAL A 159 4.35 -3.41 9.87
CA VAL A 159 4.07 -2.25 9.01
C VAL A 159 4.33 -2.63 7.56
N TYR A 160 3.31 -2.41 6.75
CA TYR A 160 3.28 -2.73 5.34
C TYR A 160 3.28 -1.45 4.50
N LEU A 161 3.64 -1.59 3.23
CA LEU A 161 3.41 -0.57 2.21
C LEU A 161 2.24 -1.00 1.32
N LEU A 162 1.20 -0.17 1.29
CA LEU A 162 0.11 -0.27 0.33
C LEU A 162 0.25 0.83 -0.73
N GLY A 163 -0.27 0.59 -1.93
CA GLY A 163 -0.27 1.63 -2.97
C GLY A 163 -0.97 2.90 -2.49
N GLN A 164 -0.47 4.07 -2.93
CA GLN A 164 -1.03 5.38 -2.55
C GLN A 164 -2.55 5.47 -2.83
N SER A 165 -3.04 4.76 -3.85
CA SER A 165 -4.44 4.66 -4.22
C SER A 165 -5.36 4.30 -3.04
N VAL A 166 -4.92 3.47 -2.09
CA VAL A 166 -5.71 3.13 -0.90
C VAL A 166 -6.08 4.38 -0.11
N SER A 167 -5.09 5.22 0.19
CA SER A 167 -5.30 6.47 0.94
C SER A 167 -6.13 7.47 0.13
N TYR A 168 -5.88 7.56 -1.18
CA TYR A 168 -6.64 8.42 -2.08
C TYR A 168 -8.14 8.08 -2.10
N TYR A 169 -8.50 6.81 -2.32
CA TYR A 169 -9.91 6.40 -2.33
C TYR A 169 -10.57 6.58 -0.95
N ALA A 170 -9.87 6.23 0.13
CA ALA A 170 -10.38 6.46 1.48
C ALA A 170 -10.66 7.94 1.73
N GLN A 171 -9.78 8.84 1.28
CA GLN A 171 -9.97 10.28 1.37
C GLN A 171 -11.19 10.75 0.57
N LEU A 172 -11.34 10.31 -0.69
CA LEU A 172 -12.50 10.68 -1.52
C LEU A 172 -13.84 10.30 -0.87
N VAL A 173 -13.90 9.17 -0.15
CA VAL A 173 -15.12 8.75 0.58
C VAL A 173 -15.49 9.80 1.64
N PHE A 174 -14.50 10.30 2.40
CA PHE A 174 -14.73 11.35 3.40
C PHE A 174 -15.04 12.72 2.77
N GLU A 175 -14.46 13.03 1.62
CA GLU A 175 -14.76 14.27 0.90
C GLU A 175 -16.23 14.35 0.44
N LYS A 176 -16.87 13.20 0.16
CA LYS A 176 -18.31 13.17 -0.15
C LYS A 176 -19.18 13.61 1.01
N LEU A 177 -18.76 13.38 2.26
CA LEU A 177 -19.42 13.97 3.41
C LEU A 177 -19.19 15.49 3.48
N ASN A 178 -17.97 15.93 3.15
CA ASN A 178 -17.51 17.30 3.33
C ASN A 178 -17.74 18.21 2.10
N GLY A 179 -18.58 17.82 1.14
CA GLY A 179 -18.80 18.47 -0.16
C GLY A 179 -19.33 19.92 -0.16
N LYS A 180 -18.92 20.76 0.79
CA LYS A 180 -19.04 22.22 0.78
C LYS A 180 -17.71 23.00 0.76
N SER A 181 -16.51 22.39 0.82
CA SER A 181 -15.23 23.14 0.72
C SER A 181 -14.05 22.14 0.72
N GLU A 182 -13.08 22.11 -0.20
CA GLU A 182 -12.42 23.10 -1.06
C GLU A 182 -11.76 22.37 -2.25
N PRO A 183 -11.40 23.08 -3.33
CA PRO A 183 -10.74 22.50 -4.49
C PRO A 183 -9.29 22.13 -4.14
N VAL A 184 -8.86 20.96 -4.63
CA VAL A 184 -7.46 20.52 -4.60
C VAL A 184 -6.64 21.58 -5.31
N ALA A 185 -5.93 22.41 -4.54
CA ALA A 185 -4.98 23.37 -5.07
C ALA A 185 -3.84 22.59 -5.73
N ASN A 186 -3.84 22.60 -7.07
CA ASN A 186 -2.70 22.21 -7.88
C ASN A 186 -1.47 22.98 -7.39
N SER A 187 -0.45 22.23 -6.98
CA SER A 187 0.92 22.70 -6.93
C SER A 187 1.35 23.17 -8.33
N GLN A 188 1.58 24.47 -8.46
CA GLN A 188 2.48 25.02 -9.48
C GLN A 188 3.93 24.89 -9.01
#